data_AF-A0A2W6X942-F1
#
_entry.id   AF-A0A2W6X942-F1
#
_cell.length_a   1.000
_cell.length_b   1.000
_cell.length_c   1.000
_cell.angle_alpha   90.00
_cell.angle_beta   90.00
_cell.angle_gamma   90.00
#
_symmetry.space_group_name_H-M   'P 1'
#
loop_
_entity.id
_entity.type
_entity.pdbx_description
1 polymer ?
#
loop_
_entity_poly.entity_id
_entity_poly.type
_entity_poly.pdbx_seq_one_letter_code
_entity_poly.pdbx_strand_id
1 'polypeptide(L)'
;MTLLRALAIIALSIGVTAVILLGWIGLIFVVDTYTPVAMTAEAALNLMLVVLLALIGLPIFHTALYRWFWHVRRRTAQGAFPVGQPPAFGSEQTAPPPRTVKTTGQRCLYALVYVVGVASLITAYAPLGHQEALNAFLARFSAGRASFTSLAQLVIIFLPMAASFAIIVPLLERDRRRMAAGLADEVEVLRLQAKQEWLFSFATAFVMAGFTAFLAGHMILQFLA
;
A
#
# COMPACT_ATOMS: atom_id res chain seq x y z
N MET A 1 20.75 -16.19 -12.83
CA MET A 1 21.18 -15.06 -11.94
C MET A 1 22.69 -15.13 -11.82
N THR A 2 23.44 -14.04 -12.03
CA THR A 2 24.92 -14.09 -11.99
C THR A 2 25.43 -13.93 -10.55
N LEU A 3 26.58 -14.56 -10.22
CA LEU A 3 27.20 -14.49 -8.88
C LEU A 3 27.34 -13.03 -8.38
N LEU A 4 27.71 -12.12 -9.27
CA LEU A 4 27.89 -10.71 -8.97
C LEU A 4 26.57 -10.00 -8.61
N ARG A 5 25.44 -10.39 -9.24
CA ARG A 5 24.11 -9.91 -8.85
C ARG A 5 23.67 -10.47 -7.49
N ALA A 6 23.99 -11.72 -7.21
CA ALA A 6 23.70 -12.32 -5.91
C ALA A 6 24.46 -11.61 -4.78
N LEU A 7 25.76 -11.36 -4.96
CA LEU A 7 26.59 -10.61 -4.01
C LEU A 7 26.08 -9.17 -3.82
N ALA A 8 25.67 -8.49 -4.89
CA ALA A 8 25.10 -7.16 -4.80
C ALA A 8 23.79 -7.12 -3.99
N ILE A 9 22.91 -8.12 -4.17
CA ILE A 9 21.67 -8.25 -3.40
C ILE A 9 22.00 -8.52 -1.92
N ILE A 10 22.95 -9.41 -1.63
CA ILE A 10 23.36 -9.71 -0.25
C ILE A 10 23.92 -8.46 0.43
N ALA A 11 24.85 -7.76 -0.22
CA ALA A 11 25.45 -6.54 0.33
C ALA A 11 24.39 -5.45 0.56
N LEU A 12 23.45 -5.28 -0.37
CA LEU A 12 22.31 -4.36 -0.21
C LEU A 12 21.45 -4.76 1.00
N SER A 13 21.10 -6.04 1.12
CA SER A 13 20.31 -6.55 2.24
C SER A 13 21.00 -6.30 3.58
N ILE A 14 22.30 -6.60 3.68
CA ILE A 14 23.10 -6.33 4.88
C ILE A 14 23.09 -4.84 5.22
N GLY A 15 23.32 -3.98 4.23
CA GLY A 15 23.30 -2.52 4.41
C GLY A 15 21.95 -2.01 4.91
N VAL A 16 20.85 -2.47 4.30
CA VAL A 16 19.48 -2.11 4.71
C VAL A 16 19.20 -2.60 6.13
N THR A 17 19.56 -3.85 6.47
CA THR A 17 19.40 -4.39 7.82
C THR A 17 20.20 -3.58 8.84
N ALA A 18 21.44 -3.22 8.55
CA ALA A 18 22.27 -2.41 9.43
C ALA A 18 21.65 -1.03 9.67
N VAL A 19 21.16 -0.36 8.63
CA VAL A 19 20.47 0.94 8.74
C VAL A 19 19.21 0.83 9.61
N ILE A 20 18.42 -0.22 9.43
CA ILE A 20 17.21 -0.45 10.24
C ILE A 20 17.58 -0.68 11.71
N LEU A 21 18.57 -1.53 12.00
CA LEU A 21 18.99 -1.83 13.37
C LEU A 21 19.61 -0.61 14.07
N LEU A 22 20.48 0.13 13.37
CA LEU A 22 21.09 1.35 13.92
C LEU A 22 20.04 2.46 14.11
N GLY A 23 19.11 2.60 13.16
CA GLY A 23 17.98 3.52 13.29
C GLY A 23 17.10 3.17 14.48
N TRP A 24 16.89 1.88 14.74
CA TRP A 24 16.07 1.39 15.85
C TRP A 24 16.70 1.72 17.20
N ILE A 25 17.98 1.40 17.38
CA ILE A 25 18.73 1.74 18.59
C ILE A 25 18.81 3.26 18.77
N GLY A 26 19.13 3.98 17.69
CA GLY A 26 19.26 5.44 17.71
C GLY A 26 17.94 6.14 18.06
N LEU A 27 16.80 5.64 17.56
CA LEU A 27 15.49 6.21 17.84
C LEU A 27 15.12 6.08 19.33
N ILE A 28 15.35 4.92 19.93
CA ILE A 28 15.14 4.71 21.38
C ILE A 28 16.01 5.70 22.15
N PHE A 29 17.31 5.76 21.83
CA PHE A 29 18.24 6.65 22.52
C PHE A 29 17.84 8.13 22.41
N VAL A 30 17.44 8.59 21.22
CA VAL A 30 16.99 9.96 20.99
C VAL A 30 15.72 10.26 21.78
N VAL A 31 14.73 9.38 21.76
CA VAL A 31 13.45 9.63 22.45
C VAL A 31 13.63 9.62 23.96
N ASP A 32 14.37 8.67 24.52
CA ASP A 32 14.65 8.61 25.96
C ASP A 32 15.54 9.77 26.44
N THR A 33 16.42 10.30 25.57
CA THR A 33 17.30 11.44 25.93
C THR A 33 16.57 12.78 25.85
N TYR A 34 15.75 12.99 24.82
CA TYR A 34 15.19 14.31 24.49
C TYR A 34 13.70 14.47 24.80
N THR A 35 13.02 13.41 25.25
CA THR A 35 11.61 13.47 25.61
C THR A 35 11.35 12.81 26.96
N PRO A 36 10.29 13.21 27.69
CA PRO A 36 9.89 12.55 28.93
C PRO A 36 9.14 11.22 28.69
N VAL A 37 8.97 10.80 27.44
CA VAL A 37 8.23 9.59 27.07
C VAL A 37 9.20 8.42 27.02
N ALA A 38 9.00 7.42 27.88
CA ALA A 38 9.73 6.17 27.78
C ALA A 38 9.26 5.41 26.54
N MET A 39 10.18 5.12 25.62
CA MET A 39 9.87 4.41 24.38
C MET A 39 10.41 2.99 24.43
N THR A 40 9.50 2.00 24.41
CA THR A 40 9.92 0.61 24.41
C THR A 40 10.54 0.20 23.07
N ALA A 41 11.35 -0.86 23.08
CA ALA A 41 12.01 -1.35 21.89
C ALA A 41 11.00 -1.83 20.84
N GLU A 42 9.91 -2.46 21.27
CA GLU A 42 8.81 -2.94 20.42
C GLU A 42 8.08 -1.77 19.75
N ALA A 43 7.81 -0.70 20.51
CA ALA A 43 7.16 0.50 20.00
C ALA A 43 8.05 1.20 18.95
N ALA A 44 9.36 1.25 19.19
CA ALA A 44 10.34 1.78 18.24
C ALA A 44 10.41 0.98 16.95
N LEU A 45 10.46 -0.35 17.06
CA LEU A 45 10.50 -1.22 15.90
C LEU A 45 9.20 -1.10 15.07
N ASN A 46 8.05 -1.10 15.72
CA ASN A 46 6.75 -0.94 15.06
C ASN A 46 6.65 0.41 14.32
N LEU A 47 7.01 1.51 14.99
CA LEU A 47 7.00 2.84 14.37
C LEU A 47 7.88 2.88 13.12
N MET A 48 9.11 2.36 13.21
CA MET A 48 10.02 2.34 12.07
C MET A 48 9.50 1.52 10.89
N LEU A 49 8.97 0.32 11.15
CA LEU A 49 8.42 -0.54 10.11
C LEU A 49 7.20 0.10 9.45
N VAL A 50 6.30 0.70 10.22
CA VAL A 50 5.11 1.38 9.68
C VAL A 50 5.50 2.60 8.86
N VAL A 51 6.45 3.42 9.33
CA VAL A 51 6.94 4.57 8.56
C VAL A 51 7.63 4.13 7.27
N LEU A 52 8.44 3.07 7.33
CA LEU A 52 9.09 2.49 6.16
C LEU A 52 8.06 1.98 5.15
N LEU A 53 7.05 1.23 5.62
CA LEU A 53 5.97 0.74 4.77
C LEU A 53 5.14 1.88 4.18
N ALA A 54 4.83 2.92 4.94
CA ALA A 54 4.04 4.05 4.48
C ALA A 54 4.81 4.90 3.45
N LEU A 55 6.09 5.20 3.69
CA LEU A 55 6.87 6.10 2.85
C LEU A 55 7.55 5.40 1.67
N ILE A 56 7.91 4.12 1.80
CA ILE A 56 8.66 3.38 0.77
C ILE A 56 7.84 2.21 0.25
N GLY A 57 7.25 1.40 1.14
CA GLY A 57 6.45 0.23 0.75
C GLY A 57 5.25 0.61 -0.13
N LEU A 58 4.48 1.62 0.27
CA LEU A 58 3.30 2.07 -0.45
C LEU A 58 3.63 2.55 -1.88
N PRO A 59 4.62 3.43 -2.13
CA PRO A 59 5.04 3.75 -3.49
C PRO A 59 5.49 2.54 -4.32
N ILE A 60 6.19 1.57 -3.72
CA ILE A 60 6.63 0.35 -4.41
C ILE A 60 5.41 -0.49 -4.81
N PHE A 61 4.52 -0.80 -3.87
CA PHE A 61 3.30 -1.56 -4.14
C PHE A 61 2.44 -0.87 -5.18
N HIS A 62 2.25 0.44 -5.04
CA HIS A 62 1.47 1.22 -5.98
C HIS A 62 2.05 1.18 -7.38
N THR A 63 3.36 1.36 -7.52
CA THR A 63 4.03 1.30 -8.83
C THR A 63 3.87 -0.08 -9.47
N ALA A 64 4.04 -1.15 -8.70
CA ALA A 64 3.87 -2.52 -9.18
C ALA A 64 2.43 -2.80 -9.61
N LEU A 65 1.45 -2.44 -8.79
CA LEU A 65 0.03 -2.62 -9.07
C LEU A 65 -0.44 -1.76 -10.25
N TYR A 66 0.06 -0.53 -10.37
CA TYR A 66 -0.29 0.36 -11.47
C TYR A 66 0.19 -0.20 -12.82
N ARG A 67 1.40 -0.73 -12.86
CA ARG A 67 1.90 -1.44 -14.05
C ARG A 67 1.07 -2.69 -14.34
N TRP A 68 0.74 -3.47 -13.31
CA TRP A 68 -0.02 -4.70 -13.47
C TRP A 68 -1.45 -4.43 -13.99
N PHE A 69 -2.20 -3.53 -13.36
CA PHE A 69 -3.58 -3.22 -13.76
C PHE A 69 -3.63 -2.63 -15.16
N TRP A 70 -2.69 -1.75 -15.50
CA TRP A 70 -2.56 -1.22 -16.85
C TRP A 70 -2.32 -2.32 -17.89
N HIS A 71 -1.39 -3.24 -17.61
CA HIS A 71 -1.08 -4.37 -18.48
C HIS A 71 -2.29 -5.27 -18.72
N VAL A 72 -2.95 -5.71 -17.64
CA VAL A 72 -4.14 -6.57 -17.71
C VAL A 72 -5.23 -5.89 -18.51
N ARG A 73 -5.56 -4.63 -18.23
CA ARG A 73 -6.60 -3.88 -18.96
C ARG A 73 -6.35 -3.83 -20.46
N ARG A 74 -5.12 -3.53 -20.89
CA ARG A 74 -4.77 -3.50 -22.31
C ARG A 74 -4.92 -4.87 -22.96
N ARG A 75 -4.42 -5.92 -22.31
CA ARG A 75 -4.47 -7.28 -22.84
C ARG A 75 -5.91 -7.79 -22.94
N THR A 76 -6.76 -7.49 -21.95
CA THR A 76 -8.20 -7.76 -22.02
C THR A 76 -8.86 -7.00 -23.17
N ALA A 77 -8.54 -5.72 -23.37
CA ALA A 77 -9.08 -4.93 -24.49
C ALA A 77 -8.65 -5.44 -25.88
N GLN A 78 -7.50 -6.12 -25.95
CA GLN A 78 -7.00 -6.77 -27.16
C GLN A 78 -7.53 -8.21 -27.35
N GLY A 79 -8.40 -8.69 -26.47
CA GLY A 79 -8.95 -10.04 -26.51
C GLY A 79 -7.98 -11.14 -26.05
N ALA A 80 -6.84 -10.79 -25.45
CA ALA A 80 -5.86 -11.78 -24.97
C ALA A 80 -6.30 -12.50 -23.68
N PHE A 81 -7.21 -11.88 -22.90
CA PHE A 81 -7.77 -12.47 -21.69
C PHE A 81 -9.30 -12.31 -21.65
N PRO A 82 -10.05 -13.31 -21.17
CA PRO A 82 -11.47 -13.16 -20.90
C PRO A 82 -11.74 -12.07 -19.85
N VAL A 83 -12.84 -11.34 -20.01
CA VAL A 83 -13.27 -10.36 -19.01
C VAL A 83 -13.58 -11.08 -17.69
N GLY A 84 -13.05 -10.55 -16.58
CA GLY A 84 -13.25 -11.13 -15.25
C GLY A 84 -12.32 -12.30 -14.91
N GLN A 85 -11.45 -12.71 -15.84
CA GLN A 85 -10.45 -13.76 -15.60
C GLN A 85 -9.04 -13.22 -15.86
N PRO A 86 -8.53 -12.32 -14.99
CA PRO A 86 -7.17 -11.83 -15.12
C PRO A 86 -6.16 -12.96 -14.86
N PRO A 87 -4.98 -12.93 -15.49
CA PRO A 87 -3.91 -13.87 -15.17
C PRO A 87 -3.43 -13.67 -13.73
N ALA A 88 -2.70 -14.66 -13.20
CA ALA A 88 -2.12 -14.58 -11.87
C ALA A 88 -1.12 -13.40 -11.76
N PHE A 89 -1.12 -12.70 -10.62
CA PHE A 89 -0.24 -11.53 -10.43
C PHE A 89 1.23 -11.91 -10.62
N GLY A 90 1.94 -11.16 -11.47
CA GLY A 90 3.36 -11.38 -11.75
C GLY A 90 3.66 -12.55 -12.69
N SER A 91 2.65 -13.21 -13.27
CA SER A 91 2.84 -14.29 -14.24
C SER A 91 3.42 -13.83 -15.58
N GLU A 92 3.30 -12.54 -15.89
CA GLU A 92 3.76 -11.95 -17.14
C GLU A 92 4.65 -10.72 -16.91
N GLN A 93 5.55 -10.47 -17.85
CA GLN A 93 6.32 -9.25 -17.87
C GLN A 93 5.41 -8.07 -18.23
N THR A 94 5.34 -7.08 -17.33
CA THR A 94 4.45 -5.92 -17.50
C THR A 94 5.15 -4.74 -18.18
N ALA A 95 4.52 -4.20 -19.21
CA ALA A 95 4.92 -2.94 -19.81
C ALA A 95 4.57 -1.75 -18.89
N PRO A 96 5.39 -0.67 -18.85
CA PRO A 96 5.04 0.52 -18.11
C PRO A 96 3.82 1.23 -18.75
N PRO A 97 2.95 1.88 -17.95
CA PRO A 97 1.90 2.75 -18.47
C PRO A 97 2.49 3.88 -19.34
N PRO A 98 1.79 4.31 -20.40
CA PRO A 98 2.25 5.38 -21.27
C PRO A 98 2.35 6.69 -20.50
N ARG A 99 3.33 7.52 -20.89
CA ARG A 99 3.54 8.84 -20.29
C ARG A 99 2.46 9.79 -20.82
N THR A 100 1.45 10.07 -19.99
CA THR A 100 0.43 11.08 -20.26
C THR A 100 0.73 12.38 -19.52
N VAL A 101 0.43 13.51 -20.16
CA VAL A 101 0.57 14.83 -19.52
C VAL A 101 -0.53 15.01 -18.48
N LYS A 102 -0.14 15.00 -17.21
CA LYS A 102 -1.06 15.19 -16.08
C LYS A 102 -1.43 16.67 -15.92
N THR A 103 -2.71 16.96 -15.74
CA THR A 103 -3.18 18.32 -15.40
C THR A 103 -2.76 18.70 -13.99
N THR A 104 -2.75 20.00 -13.69
CA THR A 104 -2.49 20.50 -12.33
C THR A 104 -3.45 19.88 -11.31
N GLY A 105 -4.74 19.80 -11.64
CA GLY A 105 -5.74 19.15 -10.77
C GLY A 105 -5.45 17.68 -10.51
N GLN A 106 -4.98 16.92 -11.52
CA GLN A 106 -4.57 15.53 -11.32
C GLN A 106 -3.33 15.41 -10.44
N ARG A 107 -2.34 16.29 -10.61
CA ARG A 107 -1.13 16.31 -9.77
C ARG A 107 -1.49 16.60 -8.31
N CYS A 108 -2.33 17.61 -8.06
CA CYS A 108 -2.80 17.95 -6.71
C CYS A 108 -3.59 16.79 -6.08
N LEU A 109 -4.49 16.16 -6.84
CA LEU A 109 -5.23 14.98 -6.37
C LEU A 109 -4.28 13.86 -5.97
N TYR A 110 -3.29 13.53 -6.80
CA TYR A 110 -2.35 12.45 -6.52
C TYR A 110 -1.48 12.74 -5.30
N ALA A 111 -0.99 13.98 -5.16
CA ALA A 111 -0.24 14.40 -3.99
C ALA A 111 -1.10 14.30 -2.72
N LEU A 112 -2.34 14.80 -2.77
CA LEU A 112 -3.27 14.74 -1.64
C LEU A 112 -3.58 13.30 -1.24
N VAL A 113 -3.88 12.43 -2.22
CA VAL A 113 -4.16 11.01 -1.98
C VAL A 113 -2.95 10.31 -1.33
N TYR A 114 -1.73 10.61 -1.77
CA TYR A 114 -0.52 10.09 -1.13
C TYR A 114 -0.36 10.60 0.30
N VAL A 115 -0.48 11.91 0.54
CA VAL A 115 -0.35 12.50 1.88
C VAL A 115 -1.38 11.89 2.84
N VAL A 116 -2.65 11.80 2.40
CA VAL A 116 -3.72 11.19 3.20
C VAL A 116 -3.43 9.72 3.45
N GLY A 117 -3.02 8.95 2.43
CA GLY A 117 -2.70 7.53 2.59
C GLY A 117 -1.55 7.28 3.56
N VAL A 118 -0.45 8.02 3.42
CA VAL A 118 0.71 7.94 4.33
C VAL A 118 0.30 8.30 5.76
N ALA A 119 -0.36 9.44 5.94
CA ALA A 119 -0.81 9.89 7.26
C ALA A 119 -1.77 8.89 7.91
N SER A 120 -2.69 8.32 7.12
CA SER A 120 -3.64 7.31 7.59
C SER A 120 -2.93 6.04 8.05
N LEU A 121 -1.96 5.53 7.28
CA LEU A 121 -1.18 4.35 7.67
C LEU A 121 -0.39 4.58 8.96
N ILE A 122 0.31 5.71 9.06
CA ILE A 122 1.11 6.05 10.25
C ILE A 122 0.18 6.19 11.47
N THR A 123 -0.90 6.95 11.34
CA THR A 123 -1.82 7.20 12.47
C THR A 123 -2.51 5.91 12.94
N ALA A 124 -2.91 5.05 12.00
CA ALA A 124 -3.61 3.81 12.33
C ALA A 124 -2.68 2.76 12.96
N TYR A 125 -1.45 2.60 12.45
CA TYR A 125 -0.62 1.43 12.76
C TYR A 125 0.66 1.73 13.55
N ALA A 126 1.15 2.97 13.57
CA ALA A 126 2.42 3.29 14.21
C ALA A 126 2.37 3.30 15.75
N PRO A 127 1.33 3.83 16.40
CA PRO A 127 1.18 3.68 17.85
C PRO A 127 0.94 2.21 18.20
N LEU A 128 1.82 1.62 19.01
CA LEU A 128 1.72 0.20 19.38
C LEU A 128 0.40 -0.11 20.10
N GLY A 129 -0.09 0.82 20.93
CA GLY A 129 -1.40 0.68 21.59
C GLY A 129 -2.59 0.57 20.62
N HIS A 130 -2.50 1.11 19.40
CA HIS A 130 -3.54 0.89 18.38
C HIS A 130 -3.50 -0.54 17.84
N GLN A 131 -2.31 -1.11 17.68
CA GLN A 131 -2.14 -2.52 17.29
C GLN A 131 -2.69 -3.44 18.38
N GLU A 132 -2.42 -3.14 19.65
CA GLU A 132 -2.96 -3.89 20.80
C GLU A 132 -4.48 -3.83 20.82
N ALA A 133 -5.06 -2.63 20.72
CA ALA A 133 -6.51 -2.43 20.71
C ALA A 133 -7.18 -3.17 19.54
N LEU A 134 -6.58 -3.12 18.36
CA LEU A 134 -7.06 -3.82 17.17
C LEU A 134 -6.99 -5.35 17.34
N ASN A 135 -5.89 -5.87 17.89
CA ASN A 135 -5.76 -7.29 18.19
C ASN A 135 -6.74 -7.76 19.26
N ALA A 136 -6.92 -6.98 20.33
CA ALA A 136 -7.91 -7.24 21.37
C ALA A 136 -9.34 -7.24 20.82
N PHE A 137 -9.66 -6.30 19.93
CA PHE A 137 -10.94 -6.26 19.21
C PHE A 137 -11.14 -7.54 18.39
N LEU A 138 -10.17 -7.91 17.56
CA LEU A 138 -10.25 -9.10 16.72
C LEU A 138 -10.39 -10.37 17.57
N ALA A 139 -9.63 -10.49 18.66
CA ALA A 139 -9.70 -11.62 19.58
C ALA A 139 -11.10 -11.73 20.23
N ARG A 140 -11.63 -10.60 20.74
CA ARG A 140 -12.93 -10.54 21.42
C ARG A 140 -14.10 -10.93 20.53
N PHE A 141 -14.07 -10.53 19.26
CA PHE A 141 -15.17 -10.76 18.31
C PHE A 141 -14.96 -11.97 17.40
N SER A 142 -13.84 -12.69 17.55
CA SER A 142 -13.62 -13.97 16.89
C SER A 142 -14.25 -15.12 17.68
N ALA A 143 -14.94 -16.03 16.99
CA ALA A 143 -15.37 -17.33 17.52
C ALA A 143 -14.20 -18.35 17.60
N GLY A 144 -13.01 -17.89 18.02
CA GLY A 144 -11.77 -18.68 18.09
C GLY A 144 -10.83 -18.50 16.89
N ARG A 145 -9.67 -19.17 16.93
CA ARG A 145 -8.54 -18.96 15.98
C ARG A 145 -8.92 -19.08 14.51
N ALA A 146 -9.81 -20.02 14.16
CA ALA A 146 -10.26 -20.23 12.78
C ALA A 146 -11.01 -19.03 12.20
N SER A 147 -11.67 -18.24 13.05
CA SER A 147 -12.45 -17.06 12.63
C SER A 147 -11.68 -15.74 12.75
N PHE A 148 -10.56 -15.72 13.52
CA PHE A 148 -9.72 -14.54 13.68
C PHE A 148 -9.17 -14.05 12.34
N THR A 149 -8.62 -14.97 11.52
CA THR A 149 -8.07 -14.63 10.21
C THR A 149 -9.14 -14.04 9.29
N SER A 150 -10.35 -14.61 9.27
CA SER A 150 -11.45 -14.10 8.45
C SER A 150 -11.90 -12.71 8.90
N LEU A 151 -11.99 -12.49 10.21
CA LEU A 151 -12.33 -11.16 10.76
C LEU A 151 -11.22 -10.14 10.49
N ALA A 152 -9.95 -10.53 10.63
CA ALA A 152 -8.82 -9.69 10.28
C ALA A 152 -8.82 -9.32 8.79
N GLN A 153 -9.11 -10.27 7.89
CA GLN A 153 -9.29 -9.96 6.47
C GLN A 153 -10.44 -8.98 6.25
N LEU A 154 -11.57 -9.15 6.93
CA LEU A 154 -12.70 -8.23 6.84
C LEU A 154 -12.33 -6.81 7.26
N VAL A 155 -11.70 -6.65 8.43
CA VAL A 155 -11.41 -5.36 9.04
C VAL A 155 -10.20 -4.66 8.40
N ILE A 156 -9.17 -5.42 8.01
CA ILE A 156 -7.89 -4.86 7.54
C ILE A 156 -7.83 -4.77 6.02
N ILE A 157 -8.53 -5.66 5.31
CA ILE A 157 -8.50 -5.70 3.84
C ILE A 157 -9.80 -5.14 3.27
N PHE A 158 -10.93 -5.79 3.54
CA PHE A 158 -12.18 -5.49 2.85
C PHE A 158 -12.77 -4.13 3.24
N LEU A 159 -12.77 -3.78 4.52
CA LEU A 159 -13.33 -2.51 4.99
C LEU A 159 -12.53 -1.29 4.45
N PRO A 160 -11.20 -1.21 4.56
CA PRO A 160 -10.43 -0.11 3.97
C PRO A 160 -10.50 -0.08 2.45
N MET A 161 -10.59 -1.24 1.79
CA MET A 161 -10.81 -1.32 0.34
C MET A 161 -12.17 -0.71 -0.04
N ALA A 162 -13.24 -1.11 0.65
CA ALA A 162 -14.60 -0.60 0.40
C ALA A 162 -14.67 0.91 0.62
N ALA A 163 -14.07 1.42 1.71
CA ALA A 163 -13.98 2.85 1.99
C ALA A 163 -13.22 3.59 0.87
N SER A 164 -12.09 3.04 0.42
CA SER A 164 -11.30 3.61 -0.69
C SER A 164 -12.12 3.70 -1.97
N PHE A 165 -12.87 2.65 -2.32
CA PHE A 165 -13.73 2.66 -3.51
C PHE A 165 -14.93 3.59 -3.38
N ALA A 166 -15.53 3.69 -2.19
CA ALA A 166 -16.60 4.66 -1.93
C ALA A 166 -16.15 6.10 -2.16
N ILE A 167 -14.88 6.42 -1.91
CA ILE A 167 -14.28 7.74 -2.18
C ILE A 167 -13.88 7.88 -3.65
N ILE A 168 -13.25 6.88 -4.25
CA ILE A 168 -12.68 6.95 -5.60
C ILE A 168 -13.74 6.92 -6.70
N VAL A 169 -14.78 6.10 -6.57
CA VAL A 169 -15.79 5.91 -7.63
C VAL A 169 -16.50 7.22 -7.99
N PRO A 170 -16.98 8.04 -7.04
CA PRO A 170 -17.57 9.35 -7.36
C PRO A 170 -16.61 10.30 -8.09
N LEU A 171 -15.32 10.28 -7.73
CA LEU A 171 -14.29 11.12 -8.38
C LEU A 171 -14.01 10.73 -9.83
N LEU A 172 -14.39 9.53 -10.23
CA LEU A 172 -14.23 8.98 -11.58
C LEU A 172 -15.52 8.99 -12.41
N GLU A 173 -16.67 9.18 -11.78
CA GLU A 173 -17.97 9.08 -12.44
C GLU A 173 -18.11 10.10 -13.57
N ARG A 174 -17.72 11.35 -13.32
CA ARG A 174 -17.74 12.41 -14.36
C ARG A 174 -16.83 12.06 -15.54
N ASP A 175 -15.65 11.52 -15.27
CA ASP A 175 -14.67 11.14 -16.30
C ASP A 175 -15.19 9.97 -17.13
N ARG A 176 -15.82 8.98 -16.49
CA ARG A 176 -16.44 7.82 -17.15
C ARG A 176 -17.58 8.24 -18.06
N ARG A 177 -18.50 9.09 -17.60
CA ARG A 177 -19.61 9.61 -18.41
C ARG A 177 -19.09 10.36 -19.64
N ARG A 178 -18.06 11.18 -19.47
CA ARG A 178 -17.46 11.95 -20.57
C ARG A 178 -16.81 11.06 -21.62
N MET A 179 -16.07 10.03 -21.19
CA MET A 179 -15.51 9.02 -22.11
C MET A 179 -16.61 8.23 -22.83
N ALA A 180 -17.65 7.80 -22.11
CA ALA A 180 -18.76 7.03 -22.69
C ALA A 180 -19.57 7.84 -23.72
N ALA A 181 -19.69 9.16 -23.52
CA ALA A 181 -20.37 10.06 -24.44
C ALA A 181 -19.53 10.45 -25.67
N GLY A 182 -18.29 9.95 -25.80
CA GLY A 182 -17.39 10.31 -26.92
C GLY A 182 -16.94 11.77 -26.91
N LEU A 183 -17.04 12.47 -25.76
CA LEU A 183 -16.73 13.89 -25.61
C LEU A 183 -15.25 14.18 -25.29
N ALA A 184 -14.39 13.19 -25.48
CA ALA A 184 -12.97 13.25 -25.17
C ALA A 184 -12.18 12.75 -26.38
N ASP A 185 -11.12 13.46 -26.74
CA ASP A 185 -10.18 13.02 -27.76
C ASP A 185 -9.35 11.81 -27.26
N GLU A 186 -8.62 11.16 -28.17
CA GLU A 186 -7.85 9.94 -27.83
C GLU A 186 -6.81 10.19 -26.72
N VAL A 187 -6.21 11.38 -26.69
CA VAL A 187 -5.20 11.78 -25.70
C VAL A 187 -5.84 11.95 -24.33
N GLU A 188 -7.01 12.58 -24.27
CA GLU A 188 -7.79 12.78 -23.06
C GLU A 188 -8.34 11.45 -22.55
N VAL A 189 -8.86 10.59 -23.42
CA VAL A 189 -9.27 9.22 -23.06
C VAL A 189 -8.11 8.48 -22.42
N LEU A 190 -6.93 8.47 -23.03
CA LEU A 190 -5.75 7.79 -22.48
C LEU A 190 -5.37 8.33 -21.10
N ARG A 191 -5.43 9.66 -20.91
CA ARG A 191 -5.15 10.32 -19.64
C ARG A 191 -6.18 9.97 -18.57
N LEU A 192 -7.47 9.93 -18.91
CA LEU A 192 -8.56 9.58 -17.98
C LEU A 192 -8.50 8.10 -17.59
N GLN A 193 -8.19 7.21 -18.54
CA GLN A 193 -7.92 5.81 -18.25
C GLN A 193 -6.71 5.66 -17.32
N ALA A 194 -5.63 6.39 -17.58
CA ALA A 194 -4.45 6.38 -16.71
C ALA A 194 -4.78 6.86 -15.29
N LYS A 195 -5.64 7.88 -15.14
CA LYS A 195 -6.14 8.33 -13.83
C LYS A 195 -6.95 7.26 -13.12
N GLN A 196 -7.85 6.58 -13.85
CA GLN A 196 -8.65 5.49 -13.30
C GLN A 196 -7.78 4.37 -12.76
N GLU A 197 -6.85 3.86 -13.56
CA GLU A 197 -5.95 2.78 -13.14
C GLU A 197 -5.06 3.23 -11.97
N TRP A 198 -4.57 4.46 -11.99
CA TRP A 198 -3.75 4.99 -10.91
C TRP A 198 -4.50 4.99 -9.58
N LEU A 199 -5.75 5.46 -9.55
CA LEU A 199 -6.53 5.52 -8.29
C LEU A 199 -6.88 4.12 -7.79
N PHE A 200 -7.27 3.20 -8.68
CA PHE A 200 -7.57 1.81 -8.27
C PHE A 200 -6.32 1.09 -7.75
N SER A 201 -5.18 1.23 -8.43
CA SER A 201 -3.91 0.67 -7.98
C SER A 201 -3.45 1.28 -6.66
N PHE A 202 -3.68 2.57 -6.43
CA PHE A 202 -3.39 3.21 -5.16
C PHE A 202 -4.22 2.61 -4.02
N ALA A 203 -5.54 2.44 -4.22
CA ALA A 203 -6.41 1.83 -3.21
C ALA A 203 -5.94 0.42 -2.84
N THR A 204 -5.62 -0.41 -3.83
CA THR A 204 -5.09 -1.76 -3.58
C THR A 204 -3.74 -1.71 -2.87
N ALA A 205 -2.84 -0.79 -3.26
CA ALA A 205 -1.54 -0.64 -2.62
C ALA A 205 -1.64 -0.18 -1.16
N PHE A 206 -2.55 0.75 -0.88
CA PHE A 206 -2.85 1.25 0.46
C PHE A 206 -3.31 0.12 1.37
N VAL A 207 -4.23 -0.72 0.88
CA VAL A 207 -4.73 -1.88 1.62
C VAL A 207 -3.63 -2.92 1.84
N MET A 208 -2.79 -3.21 0.83
CA MET A 208 -1.66 -4.13 0.98
C MET A 208 -0.62 -3.62 1.99
N ALA A 209 -0.30 -2.33 1.94
CA ALA A 209 0.59 -1.68 2.90
C ALA A 209 0.02 -1.73 4.32
N GLY A 210 -1.28 -1.42 4.49
CA GLY A 210 -1.98 -1.51 5.76
C GLY A 210 -2.01 -2.93 6.32
N PHE A 211 -2.29 -3.92 5.48
CA PHE A 211 -2.23 -5.33 5.87
C PHE A 211 -0.83 -5.75 6.31
N THR A 212 0.22 -5.31 5.61
CA THR A 212 1.60 -5.61 5.96
C THR A 212 2.01 -4.92 7.27
N ALA A 213 1.55 -3.68 7.50
CA ALA A 213 1.76 -2.93 8.73
C ALA A 213 1.05 -3.59 9.93
N PHE A 214 -0.18 -4.06 9.74
CA PHE A 214 -0.90 -4.85 10.73
C PHE A 214 -0.18 -6.17 11.04
N LEU A 215 0.24 -6.92 10.01
CA LEU A 215 0.94 -8.18 10.18
C LEU A 215 2.26 -8.00 10.96
N ALA A 216 3.04 -6.97 10.61
CA ALA A 216 4.27 -6.64 11.33
C ALA A 216 4.00 -6.31 12.81
N GLY A 217 3.03 -5.43 13.08
CA GLY A 217 2.63 -5.09 14.45
C GLY A 217 2.12 -6.29 15.24
N HIS A 218 1.31 -7.15 14.62
CA HIS A 218 0.83 -8.40 15.22
C HIS A 218 1.99 -9.34 15.60
N MET A 219 2.98 -9.51 14.73
CA MET A 219 4.16 -10.32 15.02
C MET A 219 4.99 -9.75 16.17
N ILE A 220 5.16 -8.42 16.23
CA ILE A 220 5.85 -7.78 17.35
C ILE A 220 5.11 -8.08 18.66
N LEU A 221 3.80 -7.87 18.69
CA LEU A 221 2.98 -8.11 19.88
C LEU A 221 2.96 -9.59 20.31
N GLN A 222 3.08 -10.53 19.37
CA GLN A 222 3.01 -11.95 19.69
C GLN A 222 4.34 -12.51 20.20
N PHE A 223 5.48 -11.96 19.77
CA PHE A 223 6.79 -12.55 19.99
C PHE A 223 7.76 -11.67 20.79
N LEU A 224 7.52 -10.37 20.88
CA LEU A 224 8.44 -9.40 21.50
C LEU A 224 7.81 -8.60 22.66
N ALA A 225 6.48 -8.51 22.74
CA ALA A 225 5.74 -7.89 23.84
C ALA A 225 5.20 -8.95 24.81
#